data_AF-A0A962WDS1-F1
#
_entry.id   AF-A0A962WDS1-F1
#
_cell.length_a   1.000
_cell.length_b   1.000
_cell.length_c   1.000
_cell.angle_alpha   90.00
_cell.angle_beta   90.00
_cell.angle_gamma   90.00
#
_symmetry.space_group_name_H-M   'P 1'
#
loop_
_entity.id
_entity.type
_entity.pdbx_description
1 polymer ?
#
loop_
_entity_poly.entity_id
_entity_poly.type
_entity_poly.pdbx_seq_one_letter_code
_entity_poly.pdbx_strand_id
1 'polypeptide(L)'
;MSSIIIVRVGIGLEVCVEDDDLLSRVGEICEFIGPNLARQIDRASRADGLGYYPALEYFEERESIDADLLASARHLYEIVGDIVKTEVTQRLRPAFSNVFCEHIQSVALTLPRVRPGQADAINQLARHLTPDRFRLELMVSNIVRQRQIDGIDTQSRHKVERWLRDHFADVRVSSARLL
;
A
#
# COMPACT_ATOMS: atom_id res chain seq x y z
N MET A 1 -38.21 19.14 -9.92
CA MET A 1 -37.77 18.80 -8.55
C MET A 1 -36.44 18.09 -8.64
N SER A 2 -35.40 18.57 -7.96
CA SER A 2 -34.08 17.90 -7.98
C SER A 2 -34.06 16.81 -6.93
N SER A 3 -34.03 15.55 -7.35
CA SER A 3 -33.82 14.40 -6.46
C SER A 3 -32.38 14.40 -5.92
N ILE A 4 -32.23 14.00 -4.67
CA ILE A 4 -30.94 13.67 -4.04
C ILE A 4 -30.78 12.16 -4.15
N ILE A 5 -29.59 11.72 -4.54
CA ILE A 5 -29.25 10.31 -4.69
C ILE A 5 -27.92 10.00 -4.00
N ILE A 6 -27.69 8.71 -3.72
CA ILE A 6 -26.41 8.20 -3.25
C ILE A 6 -25.70 7.56 -4.45
N VAL A 7 -24.45 7.95 -4.66
CA VAL A 7 -23.61 7.47 -5.76
C VAL A 7 -22.35 6.86 -5.19
N ARG A 8 -21.96 5.69 -5.70
CA ARG A 8 -20.76 4.97 -5.26
C ARG A 8 -19.64 5.14 -6.28
N VAL A 9 -18.42 5.29 -5.78
CA VAL A 9 -17.21 5.40 -6.60
C VAL A 9 -16.18 4.41 -6.04
N GLY A 10 -15.65 3.55 -6.89
CA GLY A 10 -14.48 2.72 -6.62
C GLY A 10 -13.21 3.53 -6.83
N ILE A 11 -12.27 3.48 -5.89
CA ILE A 11 -11.02 4.25 -5.90
C ILE A 11 -9.85 3.31 -5.62
N GLY A 12 -8.95 3.20 -6.59
CA GLY A 12 -7.64 2.58 -6.39
C GLY A 12 -6.66 3.62 -5.84
N LEU A 13 -6.00 3.29 -4.73
CA LEU A 13 -5.16 4.20 -3.95
C LEU A 13 -3.84 3.52 -3.59
N GLU A 14 -2.73 4.23 -3.72
CA GLU A 14 -1.45 3.86 -3.12
C GLU A 14 -1.04 4.94 -2.11
N VAL A 15 -0.65 4.54 -0.91
CA VAL A 15 -0.16 5.44 0.14
C VAL A 15 1.21 5.00 0.63
N CYS A 16 2.01 5.96 1.08
CA CYS A 16 3.29 5.75 1.76
C CYS A 16 3.22 6.36 3.15
N VAL A 17 3.47 5.58 4.19
CA VAL A 17 3.56 6.04 5.58
C VAL A 17 4.91 6.74 5.78
N GLU A 18 4.96 7.76 6.64
CA GLU A 18 6.22 8.39 7.04
C GLU A 18 7.02 7.47 7.96
N ASP A 19 8.35 7.51 7.84
CA ASP A 19 9.26 6.66 8.62
C ASP A 19 9.10 6.91 10.14
N ASP A 20 8.99 8.19 10.55
CA ASP A 20 8.79 8.57 11.95
C ASP A 20 7.45 8.04 12.50
N ASP A 21 6.41 8.03 11.67
CA ASP A 21 5.10 7.49 12.03
C ASP A 21 5.15 5.96 12.18
N LEU A 22 5.87 5.26 11.31
CA LEU A 22 6.09 3.81 11.45
C LEU A 22 6.87 3.51 12.72
N LEU A 23 7.99 4.22 12.94
CA LEU A 23 8.82 4.04 14.12
C LEU A 23 8.02 4.23 15.41
N SER A 24 7.16 5.24 15.47
CA SER A 24 6.33 5.50 16.65
C SER A 24 5.26 4.43 16.92
N ARG A 25 4.77 3.75 15.87
CA ARG A 25 3.64 2.81 15.97
C ARG A 25 4.06 1.35 16.14
N VAL A 26 5.16 0.96 15.51
CA VAL A 26 5.62 -0.44 15.46
C VAL A 26 7.10 -0.62 15.85
N GLY A 27 7.81 0.48 16.13
CA GLY A 27 9.18 0.45 16.65
C GLY A 27 10.25 0.26 15.57
N GLU A 28 11.50 0.11 16.02
CA GLU A 28 12.69 0.06 15.15
C GLU A 28 12.71 -1.16 14.21
N ILE A 29 11.84 -2.16 14.43
CA ILE A 29 11.77 -3.36 13.58
C ILE A 29 11.56 -3.02 12.09
N CYS A 30 10.83 -1.95 11.78
CA CYS A 30 10.60 -1.49 10.41
C CYS A 30 11.89 -1.10 9.67
N GLU A 31 12.89 -0.59 10.38
CA GLU A 31 14.17 -0.18 9.78
C GLU A 31 15.02 -1.38 9.38
N PHE A 32 14.82 -2.51 10.06
CA PHE A 32 15.65 -3.70 9.87
C PHE A 32 15.04 -4.72 8.92
N ILE A 33 13.71 -4.82 8.81
CA ILE A 33 13.03 -5.85 8.00
C ILE A 33 13.49 -5.78 6.53
N GLY A 34 13.37 -4.60 5.90
CA GLY A 34 13.70 -4.42 4.48
C GLY A 34 15.16 -4.80 4.16
N PRO A 35 16.16 -4.20 4.82
CA PRO A 35 17.58 -4.54 4.60
C PRO A 35 17.94 -6.01 4.90
N ASN A 36 17.36 -6.61 5.93
CA ASN A 36 17.63 -8.02 6.25
C ASN A 36 17.06 -8.96 5.20
N LEU A 37 15.80 -8.76 4.80
CA LEU A 37 15.20 -9.56 3.72
C LEU A 37 15.93 -9.35 2.40
N ALA A 38 16.25 -8.10 2.04
CA ALA A 38 16.92 -7.80 0.77
C ALA A 38 18.27 -8.54 0.63
N ARG A 39 19.06 -8.62 1.70
CA ARG A 39 20.33 -9.35 1.68
C ARG A 39 20.13 -10.85 1.46
N GLN A 40 19.13 -11.46 2.10
CA GLN A 40 18.87 -12.89 1.97
C GLN A 40 18.27 -13.21 0.58
N ILE A 41 17.32 -12.40 0.11
CA ILE A 41 16.72 -12.52 -1.22
C ILE A 41 17.77 -12.33 -2.31
N ASP A 42 18.68 -11.36 -2.19
CA ASP A 42 19.74 -11.16 -3.18
C ASP A 42 20.66 -12.37 -3.27
N ARG A 43 21.08 -12.90 -2.11
CA ARG A 43 21.92 -14.08 -2.05
C ARG A 43 21.24 -15.31 -2.66
N ALA A 44 19.97 -15.55 -2.29
CA ALA A 44 19.17 -16.65 -2.80
C ALA A 44 18.94 -16.54 -4.32
N SER A 45 18.54 -15.35 -4.79
CA SER A 45 18.24 -15.11 -6.21
C SER A 45 19.49 -15.27 -7.08
N ARG A 46 20.67 -14.86 -6.60
CA ARG A 46 21.93 -15.08 -7.30
C ARG A 46 22.34 -16.55 -7.32
N ALA A 47 22.17 -17.27 -6.21
CA ALA A 47 22.46 -18.70 -6.13
C ALA A 47 21.58 -19.50 -7.11
N ASP A 48 20.32 -19.11 -7.24
CA ASP A 48 19.35 -19.71 -8.17
C ASP A 48 19.50 -19.20 -9.62
N GLY A 49 20.43 -18.28 -9.89
CA GLY A 49 20.69 -17.73 -11.22
C GLY A 49 19.55 -16.86 -11.78
N LEU A 50 18.72 -16.28 -10.92
CA LEU A 50 17.55 -15.50 -11.33
C LEU A 50 17.96 -14.13 -11.88
N GLY A 51 17.38 -13.75 -13.02
CA GLY A 51 17.53 -12.42 -13.63
C GLY A 51 16.66 -11.32 -13.00
N TYR A 52 15.90 -11.65 -11.96
CA TYR A 52 14.95 -10.78 -11.25
C TYR A 52 14.88 -11.19 -9.78
N TYR A 53 14.36 -10.32 -8.92
CA TYR A 53 14.00 -10.70 -7.54
C TYR A 53 12.54 -11.19 -7.53
N PRO A 54 12.26 -12.42 -7.08
CA PRO A 54 10.89 -12.92 -6.99
C PRO A 54 10.13 -12.30 -5.80
N ALA A 55 8.81 -12.44 -5.79
CA ALA A 55 7.98 -12.03 -4.65
C ALA A 55 8.26 -12.93 -3.43
N LEU A 56 7.90 -12.45 -2.23
CA LEU A 56 8.20 -13.15 -0.97
C LEU A 56 7.59 -14.57 -0.90
N GLU A 57 6.48 -14.82 -1.58
CA GLU A 57 5.82 -16.14 -1.67
C GLU A 57 6.73 -17.22 -2.29
N TYR A 58 7.65 -16.83 -3.17
CA TYR A 58 8.60 -17.76 -3.78
C TYR A 58 9.50 -18.46 -2.75
N PHE A 59 9.71 -17.83 -1.59
CA PHE A 59 10.64 -18.27 -0.56
C PHE A 59 9.97 -19.00 0.62
N GLU A 60 8.64 -19.12 0.66
CA GLU A 60 7.91 -19.68 1.82
C GLU A 60 8.29 -21.12 2.17
N GLU A 61 8.62 -21.93 1.16
CA GLU A 61 8.99 -23.35 1.33
C GLU A 61 10.49 -23.59 1.08
N ARG A 62 11.31 -22.53 1.08
CA ARG A 62 12.74 -22.61 0.77
C ARG A 62 13.58 -22.24 1.98
N GLU A 63 14.60 -23.04 2.26
CA GLU A 63 15.60 -22.76 3.32
C GLU A 63 16.57 -21.62 2.96
N SER A 64 16.35 -20.92 1.84
CA SER A 64 17.24 -19.85 1.37
C SER A 64 17.03 -18.51 2.08
N ILE A 65 15.94 -18.39 2.85
CA ILE A 65 15.61 -17.25 3.71
C ILE A 65 15.25 -17.79 5.09
N ASP A 66 15.64 -17.05 6.13
CA ASP A 66 15.23 -17.26 7.50
C ASP A 66 13.70 -17.20 7.61
N ALA A 67 13.09 -18.33 7.99
CA ALA A 67 11.65 -18.49 8.09
C ALA A 67 11.03 -17.59 9.17
N ASP A 68 11.73 -17.36 10.29
CA ASP A 68 11.25 -16.50 11.37
C ASP A 68 11.27 -15.03 10.93
N LEU A 69 12.31 -14.62 10.17
CA LEU A 69 12.36 -13.29 9.56
C LEU A 69 11.23 -13.09 8.55
N LEU A 70 10.99 -14.07 7.67
CA LEU A 70 9.93 -14.00 6.67
C LEU A 70 8.55 -13.92 7.32
N ALA A 71 8.30 -14.75 8.34
CA ALA A 71 7.05 -14.72 9.10
C ALA A 71 6.86 -13.38 9.85
N SER A 72 7.91 -12.88 10.48
CA SER A 72 7.89 -11.59 11.18
C SER A 72 7.59 -10.43 10.22
N ALA A 73 8.17 -10.46 9.02
CA ALA A 73 7.92 -9.45 8.00
C ALA A 73 6.46 -9.46 7.53
N ARG A 74 5.89 -10.64 7.27
CA ARG A 74 4.49 -10.78 6.88
C ARG A 74 3.55 -10.25 7.95
N HIS A 75 3.80 -10.65 9.20
CA HIS A 75 3.00 -10.16 10.32
C HIS A 75 3.10 -8.63 10.47
N LEU A 76 4.28 -8.06 10.27
CA LEU A 76 4.46 -6.61 10.29
C LEU A 76 3.70 -5.92 9.14
N TYR A 77 3.72 -6.47 7.93
CA TYR A 77 2.93 -5.93 6.81
C TYR A 77 1.43 -5.95 7.11
N GLU A 78 0.92 -6.98 7.78
CA GLU A 78 -0.47 -7.06 8.21
C GLU A 78 -0.82 -5.99 9.24
N ILE A 79 0.00 -5.88 10.31
CA ILE A 79 -0.20 -4.87 11.36
C ILE A 79 -0.22 -3.46 10.78
N VAL A 80 0.79 -3.11 9.97
CA VAL A 80 0.86 -1.78 9.36
C VAL A 80 -0.28 -1.58 8.37
N GLY A 81 -0.67 -2.62 7.64
CA GLY A 81 -1.85 -2.59 6.76
C GLY A 81 -3.12 -2.22 7.54
N ASP A 82 -3.39 -2.86 8.67
CA ASP A 82 -4.56 -2.55 9.50
C ASP A 82 -4.54 -1.13 10.06
N ILE A 83 -3.35 -0.64 10.44
CA ILE A 83 -3.14 0.75 10.84
C ILE A 83 -3.49 1.69 9.68
N VAL A 84 -2.91 1.46 8.49
CA VAL A 84 -3.12 2.29 7.30
C VAL A 84 -4.60 2.30 6.89
N LYS A 85 -5.24 1.13 6.87
CA LYS A 85 -6.68 1.01 6.59
C LYS A 85 -7.51 1.82 7.57
N THR A 86 -7.19 1.74 8.86
CA THR A 86 -7.89 2.49 9.91
C THR A 86 -7.69 3.99 9.72
N GLU A 87 -6.46 4.44 9.49
CA GLU A 87 -6.13 5.85 9.27
C GLU A 87 -6.84 6.39 8.02
N VAL A 88 -6.69 5.75 6.86
CA VAL A 88 -7.34 6.16 5.60
C VAL A 88 -8.85 6.25 5.76
N THR A 89 -9.49 5.23 6.34
CA THR A 89 -10.94 5.23 6.51
C THR A 89 -11.40 6.33 7.47
N GLN A 90 -10.68 6.56 8.58
CA GLN A 90 -11.01 7.62 9.53
C GLN A 90 -10.85 9.02 8.91
N ARG A 91 -9.79 9.26 8.15
CA ARG A 91 -9.54 10.56 7.50
C ARG A 91 -10.52 10.88 6.38
N LEU A 92 -11.01 9.87 5.67
CA LEU A 92 -11.97 10.08 4.57
C LEU A 92 -13.43 10.18 5.03
N ARG A 93 -13.77 9.69 6.24
CA ARG A 93 -15.15 9.73 6.78
C ARG A 93 -15.83 11.11 6.71
N PRO A 94 -15.16 12.25 6.98
CA PRO A 94 -15.81 13.55 6.87
C PRO A 94 -16.13 13.97 5.43
N ALA A 95 -15.46 13.38 4.43
CA ALA A 95 -15.58 13.77 3.02
C ALA A 95 -16.68 13.00 2.26
N PHE A 96 -17.10 11.85 2.78
CA PHE A 96 -17.99 10.89 2.13
C PHE A 96 -19.06 10.39 3.10
N SER A 97 -20.24 10.03 2.60
CA SER A 97 -21.29 9.47 3.47
C SER A 97 -21.01 8.05 3.93
N ASN A 98 -20.17 7.33 3.19
CA ASN A 98 -19.65 6.02 3.55
C ASN A 98 -18.25 5.84 2.94
N VAL A 99 -17.36 5.18 3.67
CA VAL A 99 -16.03 4.78 3.20
C VAL A 99 -15.83 3.33 3.60
N PHE A 100 -15.60 2.48 2.62
CA PHE A 100 -15.32 1.06 2.82
C PHE A 100 -14.01 0.71 2.12
N CYS A 101 -13.12 0.01 2.80
CA CYS A 101 -11.88 -0.52 2.21
C CYS A 101 -12.14 -1.99 1.84
N GLU A 102 -12.26 -2.26 0.55
CA GLU A 102 -12.53 -3.61 0.02
C GLU A 102 -11.28 -4.49 0.12
N HIS A 103 -10.13 -3.92 -0.24
CA HIS A 103 -8.86 -4.63 -0.25
C HIS A 103 -7.72 -3.73 0.19
N ILE A 104 -6.72 -4.31 0.84
CA ILE A 104 -5.46 -3.67 1.17
C ILE A 104 -4.33 -4.69 0.99
N GLN A 105 -3.21 -4.25 0.40
CA GLN A 105 -2.03 -5.08 0.18
C GLN A 105 -0.75 -4.26 0.38
N SER A 106 0.21 -4.80 1.12
CA SER A 106 1.57 -4.25 1.17
C SER A 106 2.26 -4.38 -0.18
N VAL A 107 2.91 -3.31 -0.64
CA VAL A 107 3.69 -3.33 -1.88
C VAL A 107 4.87 -4.31 -1.79
N ALA A 108 5.41 -4.53 -0.59
CA ALA A 108 6.51 -5.47 -0.34
C ALA A 108 6.17 -6.93 -0.74
N LEU A 109 4.88 -7.30 -0.72
CA LEU A 109 4.40 -8.62 -1.13
C LEU A 109 4.29 -8.76 -2.66
N THR A 110 4.41 -7.66 -3.41
CA THR A 110 4.36 -7.68 -4.87
C THR A 110 5.74 -7.91 -5.47
N LEU A 111 5.79 -8.29 -6.75
CA LEU A 111 7.05 -8.50 -7.47
C LEU A 111 7.88 -7.20 -7.50
N PRO A 112 9.11 -7.20 -6.98
CA PRO A 112 10.01 -6.05 -7.07
C PRO A 112 10.30 -5.69 -8.54
N ARG A 113 10.31 -4.40 -8.85
CA ARG A 113 10.73 -3.90 -10.18
C ARG A 113 12.25 -3.84 -10.36
N VAL A 114 12.98 -4.10 -9.29
CA VAL A 114 14.45 -4.06 -9.21
C VAL A 114 15.02 -5.38 -9.69
N ARG A 115 16.20 -5.34 -10.33
CA ARG A 115 16.90 -6.55 -10.79
C ARG A 115 18.29 -6.68 -10.15
N PRO A 116 18.80 -7.90 -9.90
CA PRO A 116 20.11 -8.11 -9.28
C PRO A 116 21.31 -7.45 -9.99
N GLY A 117 21.20 -7.20 -11.30
CA GLY A 117 22.24 -6.57 -12.11
C GLY A 117 22.17 -5.04 -12.16
N GLN A 118 21.17 -4.40 -11.55
CA GLN A 118 21.07 -2.94 -11.52
C GLN A 118 22.05 -2.34 -10.50
N ALA A 119 22.48 -1.10 -10.73
CA ALA A 119 23.22 -0.34 -9.72
C ALA A 119 22.34 -0.14 -8.49
N ASP A 120 22.93 -0.28 -7.30
CA ASP A 120 22.23 -0.12 -6.01
C ASP A 120 21.04 -1.10 -5.80
N ALA A 121 21.04 -2.25 -6.48
CA ALA A 121 19.92 -3.19 -6.48
C ALA A 121 19.49 -3.63 -5.06
N ILE A 122 20.45 -3.91 -4.18
CA ILE A 122 20.15 -4.36 -2.81
C ILE A 122 19.42 -3.27 -2.01
N ASN A 123 19.86 -2.01 -2.11
CA ASN A 123 19.21 -0.92 -1.38
C ASN A 123 17.84 -0.57 -1.97
N GLN A 124 17.68 -0.66 -3.29
CA GLN A 124 16.37 -0.51 -3.93
C GLN A 124 15.42 -1.65 -3.54
N LEU A 125 15.93 -2.88 -3.44
CA LEU A 125 15.16 -4.03 -2.94
C LEU A 125 14.79 -3.85 -1.47
N ALA A 126 15.72 -3.36 -0.63
CA ALA A 126 15.45 -3.07 0.77
C ALA A 126 14.31 -2.07 0.92
N ARG A 127 14.32 -0.98 0.13
CA ARG A 127 13.24 0.03 0.09
C ARG A 127 11.91 -0.56 -0.37
N HIS A 128 11.91 -1.50 -1.33
CA HIS A 128 10.68 -2.19 -1.75
C HIS A 128 10.11 -3.06 -0.65
N LEU A 129 10.97 -3.65 0.18
CA LEU A 129 10.60 -4.56 1.27
C LEU A 129 10.32 -3.82 2.60
N THR A 130 10.46 -2.50 2.62
CA THR A 130 10.06 -1.69 3.78
C THR A 130 8.53 -1.76 3.94
N PRO A 131 8.00 -1.90 5.17
CA PRO A 131 6.57 -1.96 5.44
C PRO A 131 5.89 -0.57 5.40
N ASP A 132 6.22 0.30 4.44
CA ASP A 132 5.77 1.69 4.38
C ASP A 132 4.69 1.94 3.30
N ARG A 133 4.61 1.09 2.28
CA ARG A 133 3.76 1.32 1.11
C ARG A 133 2.63 0.30 0.98
N PHE A 134 1.43 0.82 0.79
CA PHE A 134 0.20 0.03 0.69
C PHE A 134 -0.66 0.45 -0.49
N ARG A 135 -1.22 -0.54 -1.17
CA ARG A 135 -2.30 -0.35 -2.15
C ARG A 135 -3.63 -0.70 -1.52
N LEU A 136 -4.63 0.15 -1.75
CA LEU A 136 -5.98 0.02 -1.24
C LEU A 136 -6.97 0.12 -2.39
N GLU A 137 -8.00 -0.70 -2.33
CA GLU A 137 -9.21 -0.55 -3.14
C GLU A 137 -10.34 -0.07 -2.21
N LEU A 138 -10.83 1.12 -2.47
CA LEU A 138 -11.84 1.79 -1.66
C LEU A 138 -13.16 1.89 -2.42
N MET A 139 -14.27 1.73 -1.71
CA MET A 139 -15.60 2.11 -2.14
C MET A 139 -16.08 3.29 -1.30
N VAL A 140 -16.31 4.43 -1.95
CA VAL A 140 -16.80 5.65 -1.31
C VAL A 140 -18.19 6.03 -1.80
N SER A 141 -19.03 6.54 -0.91
CA SER A 141 -20.37 7.03 -1.25
C SER A 141 -20.43 8.55 -1.18
N ASN A 142 -21.02 9.16 -2.20
CA ASN A 142 -21.32 10.58 -2.27
C ASN A 142 -22.84 10.78 -2.23
N ILE A 143 -23.30 11.82 -1.51
CA ILE A 143 -24.68 12.30 -1.57
C ILE A 143 -24.70 13.49 -2.52
N VAL A 144 -25.36 13.35 -3.67
CA VAL A 144 -25.37 14.39 -4.71
C VAL A 144 -26.77 14.62 -5.26
N ARG A 145 -26.98 15.78 -5.88
CA ARG A 145 -28.18 16.01 -6.70
C ARG A 145 -28.02 15.26 -8.02
N GLN A 146 -29.10 14.68 -8.55
CA GLN A 146 -29.05 13.85 -9.78
C GLN A 146 -28.41 14.56 -10.99
N ARG A 147 -28.50 15.90 -11.08
CA ARG A 147 -27.84 16.71 -12.12
C ARG A 147 -26.31 16.86 -11.99
N GLN A 148 -25.71 16.33 -10.92
CA GLN A 148 -24.29 16.48 -10.57
C GLN A 148 -23.54 15.14 -10.57
N ILE A 149 -24.10 14.11 -11.20
CA ILE A 149 -23.45 12.79 -11.31
C ILE A 149 -22.24 12.89 -12.22
N ASP A 150 -22.34 13.66 -13.31
CA ASP A 150 -21.24 13.82 -14.26
C ASP A 150 -20.01 14.43 -13.56
N GLY A 151 -18.89 13.71 -13.63
CA GLY A 151 -17.61 14.09 -13.02
C GLY A 151 -17.48 13.79 -11.52
N ILE A 152 -18.41 13.03 -10.93
CA ILE A 152 -18.35 12.66 -9.49
C ILE A 152 -17.16 11.77 -9.14
N ASP A 153 -16.69 10.95 -10.09
CA ASP A 153 -15.48 10.14 -10.00
C ASP A 153 -14.23 11.03 -9.87
N THR A 154 -14.10 12.03 -10.75
CA THR A 154 -13.00 13.01 -10.72
C THR A 154 -13.06 13.86 -9.45
N GLN A 155 -14.26 14.27 -9.02
CA GLN A 155 -14.42 14.97 -7.75
C GLN A 155 -14.01 14.09 -6.56
N SER A 156 -14.40 12.82 -6.56
CA SER A 156 -14.08 11.88 -5.48
C SER A 156 -12.57 11.63 -5.40
N ARG A 157 -11.89 11.50 -6.54
CA ARG A 157 -10.43 11.47 -6.60
C ARG A 157 -9.79 12.67 -5.91
N HIS A 158 -10.17 13.88 -6.30
CA HIS A 158 -9.60 15.09 -5.70
C HIS A 158 -9.89 15.21 -4.21
N LYS A 159 -11.07 14.76 -3.75
CA LYS A 159 -11.38 14.69 -2.31
C LYS A 159 -10.41 13.74 -1.60
N VAL A 160 -10.22 12.51 -2.11
CA VAL A 160 -9.28 11.56 -1.50
C VAL A 160 -7.86 12.13 -1.43
N GLU A 161 -7.34 12.64 -2.55
CA GLU A 161 -6.00 13.24 -2.58
C GLU A 161 -5.88 14.40 -1.58
N ARG A 162 -6.89 15.29 -1.52
CA ARG A 162 -6.88 16.44 -0.60
C ARG A 162 -6.92 16.03 0.87
N TRP A 163 -7.76 15.05 1.24
CA TRP A 163 -7.96 14.66 2.63
C TRP A 163 -6.83 13.80 3.20
N LEU A 164 -6.01 13.19 2.35
CA LEU A 164 -4.92 12.31 2.78
C LEU A 164 -3.52 12.93 2.63
N ARG A 165 -3.36 13.99 1.82
CA ARG A 165 -2.06 14.58 1.47
C ARG A 165 -1.18 14.91 2.67
N ASP A 166 -1.75 15.43 3.75
CA ASP A 166 -0.99 15.91 4.90
C ASP A 166 -0.85 14.84 6.01
N HIS A 167 -1.18 13.59 5.70
CA HIS A 167 -1.19 12.47 6.65
C HIS A 167 -0.32 11.28 6.21
N PHE A 168 0.24 11.35 5.02
CA PHE A 168 1.06 10.29 4.43
C PHE A 168 2.20 10.96 3.66
N ALA A 169 3.37 10.34 3.65
CA ALA A 169 4.54 10.82 2.91
C ALA A 169 4.24 10.96 1.40
N ASP A 170 3.40 10.08 0.87
CA ASP A 170 2.96 10.09 -0.52
C ASP A 170 1.56 9.48 -0.64
N VAL A 171 0.76 10.04 -1.55
CA VAL A 171 -0.62 9.61 -1.83
C VAL A 171 -0.85 9.66 -3.32
N ARG A 172 -1.21 8.53 -3.92
CA ARG A 172 -1.47 8.41 -5.37
C ARG A 172 -2.78 7.68 -5.62
N VAL A 173 -3.73 8.38 -6.23
CA VAL A 173 -4.95 7.74 -6.75
C VAL A 173 -4.65 7.16 -8.14
N SER A 174 -4.66 5.83 -8.24
CA SER A 174 -4.41 5.10 -9.50
C SER A 174 -5.65 5.01 -10.38
N SER A 175 -6.84 4.99 -9.77
CA SER A 175 -8.11 4.90 -10.48
C SER A 175 -9.25 5.54 -9.67
N ALA A 176 -10.27 6.04 -10.38
CA ALA A 176 -11.55 6.43 -9.81
C ALA A 176 -12.64 6.11 -10.83
N ARG A 177 -13.67 5.34 -10.43
CA ARG A 177 -14.72 4.88 -11.33
C ARG A 177 -16.07 4.89 -10.64
N LEU A 178 -17.07 5.47 -11.29
CA LEU A 178 -18.46 5.36 -10.91
C LEU A 178 -18.90 3.88 -10.93
N LEU A 179 -19.60 3.42 -9.89
CA LEU A 179 -20.12 2.05 -9.75
C LEU A 179 -21.63 1.98 -9.98
#